data_AF-A0A416ZRZ5-F1
#
_entry.id   AF-A0A416ZRZ5-F1
#
_cell.length_a   1.000
_cell.length_b   1.000
_cell.length_c   1.000
_cell.angle_alpha   90.00
_cell.angle_beta   90.00
_cell.angle_gamma   90.00
#
_symmetry.space_group_name_H-M   'P 1'
#
loop_
_entity.id
_entity.type
_entity.pdbx_description
1 polymer ?
#
loop_
_entity_poly.entity_id
_entity_poly.type
_entity_poly.pdbx_seq_one_letter_code
_entity_poly.pdbx_strand_id
1 'polypeptide(L)'
;MVKLKVGRNIIELDEKDLILDNGACYQIVTKKVGGFDWYYPIMSKKLFHDLRKLELIFTSEELKKDAIKKYGTSVITYWKFNIERMQKLGY
;
A
#
# COMPACT_ATOMS: atom_id res chain seq x y z
N MET A 1 13.92 2.54 4.58
CA MET A 1 12.94 3.53 4.11
C MET A 1 13.14 3.73 2.62
N VAL A 2 12.05 3.90 1.86
CA VAL A 2 12.05 4.13 0.40
C VAL A 2 11.06 5.25 0.05
N LYS A 3 11.25 5.94 -1.08
CA LYS A 3 10.35 7.02 -1.50
C LYS A 3 9.50 6.58 -2.68
N LEU A 4 8.18 6.64 -2.54
CA LEU A 4 7.24 6.30 -3.60
C LEU A 4 6.38 7.50 -3.98
N LYS A 5 6.37 7.85 -5.27
CA LYS A 5 5.44 8.86 -5.78
C LYS A 5 4.03 8.27 -5.91
N VAL A 6 3.08 8.85 -5.17
CA VAL A 6 1.67 8.47 -5.18
C VAL A 6 0.83 9.70 -5.50
N GLY A 7 0.31 9.76 -6.73
CA GLY A 7 -0.39 10.94 -7.24
C GLY A 7 0.53 12.18 -7.24
N ARG A 8 0.15 13.20 -6.46
CA ARG A 8 0.92 14.45 -6.30
C ARG A 8 1.91 14.41 -5.13
N ASN A 9 1.93 13.35 -4.34
CA ASN A 9 2.73 13.25 -3.12
C ASN A 9 3.92 12.31 -3.31
N ILE A 10 5.00 12.56 -2.58
CA ILE A 10 6.10 11.61 -2.38
C ILE A 10 5.94 11.07 -0.97
N ILE A 11 5.75 9.76 -0.85
CA ILE A 11 5.48 9.07 0.41
C ILE A 11 6.74 8.32 0.82
N GLU A 12 7.20 8.55 2.05
CA GLU A 12 8.25 7.73 2.64
C GLU A 12 7.64 6.47 3.24
N LEU A 13 8.12 5.31 2.79
CA LEU A 13 7.59 4.00 3.16
C LEU A 13 8.61 3.20 3.98
N ASP A 14 8.08 2.43 4.92
CA ASP A 14 8.79 1.40 5.67
C ASP A 14 7.98 0.09 5.74
N GLU A 15 8.52 -0.91 6.42
CA GLU A 15 7.96 -2.28 6.45
C GLU A 15 6.61 -2.40 7.17
N LYS A 16 6.23 -1.38 7.95
CA LYS A 16 4.96 -1.33 8.66
C LYS A 16 3.85 -0.77 7.78
N ASP A 17 4.18 -0.21 6.62
CA ASP A 17 3.21 0.40 5.75
C ASP A 17 2.34 -0.59 4.99
N LEU A 18 1.05 -0.28 4.93
CA LEU A 18 0.03 -1.16 4.38
C LEU A 18 -0.80 -0.45 3.32
N ILE A 19 -1.06 -1.20 2.24
CA ILE A 19 -2.07 -0.86 1.26
C ILE A 19 -3.33 -1.66 1.60
N LEU A 20 -4.46 -0.95 1.67
CA LEU A 20 -5.79 -1.53 1.68
C LEU A 20 -6.32 -1.59 0.25
N ASP A 21 -6.71 -2.79 -0.17
CA ASP A 21 -7.48 -3.07 -1.37
C ASP A 21 -8.89 -3.50 -0.98
N ASN A 22 -9.90 -2.72 -1.36
CA ASN A 22 -11.31 -3.04 -1.12
C ASN A 22 -12.06 -3.46 -2.38
N GLY A 23 -11.34 -3.75 -3.47
CA GLY A 23 -11.91 -4.06 -4.78
C GLY A 23 -12.27 -2.82 -5.62
N ALA A 24 -12.28 -1.61 -5.04
CA ALA A 24 -12.54 -0.36 -5.75
C ALA A 24 -11.31 0.56 -5.81
N CYS A 25 -10.53 0.63 -4.73
CA CYS A 25 -9.37 1.50 -4.61
C CYS A 25 -8.21 0.86 -3.83
N TYR A 26 -7.01 1.41 -4.05
CA TYR A 26 -5.77 1.00 -3.39
C TYR A 26 -5.25 2.16 -2.53
N GLN A 27 -5.43 2.08 -1.21
CA GLN A 27 -5.10 3.18 -0.29
C GLN A 27 -3.96 2.81 0.65
N ILE A 28 -2.99 3.69 0.84
CA ILE A 28 -1.94 3.51 1.86
C ILE A 28 -2.50 3.97 3.20
N VAL A 29 -3.02 3.04 4.00
CA VAL A 29 -3.82 3.33 5.21
C VAL A 29 -2.98 3.64 6.45
N THR A 30 -1.66 3.55 6.34
CA THR A 30 -0.68 3.84 7.39
C THR A 30 -0.02 5.21 7.23
N LYS A 31 -0.30 5.91 6.14
CA LYS A 31 0.27 7.24 5.84
C LYS A 31 -0.84 8.25 5.69
N LYS A 32 -0.61 9.46 6.20
CA LYS A 32 -1.48 10.61 5.99
C LYS A 32 -0.71 11.66 5.20
N VAL A 33 -1.36 12.27 4.23
CA VAL A 33 -0.83 13.38 3.44
C VAL A 33 -1.81 14.54 3.46
N GLY A 34 -1.33 15.73 3.09
CA GLY A 34 -2.06 16.97 3.28
C GLY A 34 -1.73 17.62 4.62
N GLY A 35 -2.28 18.82 4.83
CA GLY A 35 -2.15 19.56 6.07
C GLY A 35 -3.41 19.41 6.91
N PHE A 36 -4.19 20.49 7.01
CA PHE A 36 -5.46 20.51 7.73
C PHE A 36 -6.48 19.50 7.17
N ASP A 37 -6.61 19.45 5.84
CA ASP A 37 -7.46 18.48 5.14
C ASP A 37 -6.68 17.20 4.78
N TRP A 38 -6.25 16.47 5.80
CA TRP A 38 -5.47 15.25 5.59
C TRP A 38 -6.30 14.14 4.96
N TYR A 39 -5.65 13.28 4.19
CA TYR A 39 -6.26 12.08 3.62
C TYR A 39 -5.25 10.94 3.50
N TYR A 40 -5.75 9.71 3.33
CA TYR A 40 -4.93 8.56 3.01
C TYR A 40 -4.54 8.57 1.52
N PRO A 41 -3.25 8.51 1.16
CA PRO A 41 -2.82 8.47 -0.24
C PRO A 41 -3.50 7.32 -1.01
N ILE A 42 -4.09 7.65 -2.15
CA ILE A 42 -4.74 6.68 -3.05
C ILE A 42 -3.84 6.46 -4.26
N MET A 43 -3.46 5.20 -4.50
CA MET A 43 -2.68 4.82 -5.68
C MET A 43 -3.57 4.63 -6.89
N SER A 44 -3.04 4.94 -8.07
CA SER A 44 -3.71 4.58 -9.33
C SER A 44 -3.67 3.07 -9.52
N LYS A 45 -4.65 2.53 -10.26
CA LYS A 45 -4.66 1.10 -10.62
C LYS A 45 -3.37 0.69 -11.34
N LYS A 46 -2.87 1.55 -12.23
CA LYS A 46 -1.59 1.34 -12.93
C LYS A 46 -0.43 1.20 -11.95
N LEU A 47 -0.28 2.11 -11.00
CA LEU A 47 0.81 2.06 -10.03
C LEU A 47 0.76 0.76 -9.21
N PHE A 48 -0.42 0.41 -8.69
CA PHE A 48 -0.59 -0.83 -7.94
C PHE A 48 -0.22 -2.07 -8.76
N HIS A 49 -0.70 -2.16 -10.01
CA HIS A 49 -0.37 -3.28 -10.89
C HIS A 49 1.11 -3.34 -11.26
N ASP A 50 1.76 -2.20 -11.50
CA ASP A 50 3.20 -2.13 -11.80
C ASP A 50 4.01 -2.61 -10.58
N LEU A 51 3.69 -2.15 -9.37
CA LEU A 51 4.32 -2.62 -8.13
C LEU A 51 4.11 -4.13 -7.92
N ARG A 52 2.90 -4.64 -8.18
CA ARG A 52 2.58 -6.06 -8.06
C ARG A 52 3.36 -6.90 -9.07
N LYS A 53 3.42 -6.46 -10.34
CA LYS A 53 4.15 -7.15 -11.41
C LYS A 53 5.65 -7.22 -11.12
N LEU A 54 6.19 -6.18 -10.49
CA LEU A 54 7.59 -6.12 -10.07
C LEU A 54 7.84 -6.82 -8.72
N GLU A 55 6.82 -7.43 -8.10
CA GLU A 55 6.89 -8.08 -6.78
C GLU A 55 7.35 -7.14 -5.66
N LEU A 56 7.04 -5.86 -5.80
CA LEU A 56 7.34 -4.81 -4.82
C LEU A 56 6.25 -4.67 -3.75
N ILE A 57 5.10 -5.32 -3.98
CA ILE A 57 4.06 -5.49 -2.99
C ILE A 57 3.62 -6.94 -2.95
N PHE A 58 3.21 -7.40 -1.77
CA PHE A 58 2.76 -8.77 -1.56
C PHE A 58 1.62 -8.84 -0.56
N THR A 59 0.81 -9.90 -0.67
CA THR A 59 -0.18 -10.30 0.34
C THR A 59 0.17 -11.70 0.85
N SER A 60 -0.27 -12.02 2.05
CA SER A 60 -0.18 -13.37 2.63
C SER A 60 -1.54 -13.79 3.19
N GLU A 61 -1.68 -15.08 3.52
CA GLU A 61 -2.90 -15.57 4.19
C GLU A 61 -3.11 -14.92 5.56
N GLU A 62 -2.03 -14.58 6.27
CA GLU A 62 -2.09 -13.83 7.53
C GLU A 62 -2.65 -12.41 7.30
N LEU A 63 -2.13 -11.69 6.31
CA LEU A 63 -2.63 -10.34 5.96
C LEU A 63 -4.11 -10.35 5.56
N LYS A 64 -4.55 -11.38 4.83
CA LYS A 64 -5.96 -11.57 4.49
C LYS A 64 -6.81 -11.82 5.73
N LYS A 65 -6.37 -12.70 6.64
CA LYS A 65 -7.07 -12.97 7.91
C LYS A 65 -7.16 -11.72 8.78
N ASP A 66 -6.10 -10.91 8.83
CA ASP A 66 -6.09 -9.65 9.58
C ASP A 66 -7.07 -8.63 8.99
N ALA A 67 -7.14 -8.51 7.67
CA ALA A 67 -8.11 -7.67 6.99
C ALA A 67 -9.54 -8.13 7.28
N ILE A 68 -9.82 -9.44 7.16
CA ILE A 68 -11.13 -10.03 7.48
C ILE A 68 -11.51 -9.78 8.93
N LYS A 69 -10.59 -10.03 9.87
CA LYS A 69 -10.84 -9.82 11.31
C LYS A 69 -11.19 -8.38 11.62
N LYS A 70 -10.54 -7.42 10.96
CA LYS A 70 -10.76 -6.00 11.20
C LYS A 70 -12.04 -5.45 10.57
N TYR A 71 -12.42 -5.92 9.39
CA TYR A 71 -13.56 -5.36 8.64
C TYR A 71 -14.76 -6.29 8.51
N GLY A 72 -14.66 -7.54 8.96
CA GLY A 72 -15.75 -8.52 8.89
C GLY A 72 -16.07 -9.02 7.48
N THR A 73 -15.19 -8.79 6.49
CA THR A 73 -15.43 -9.15 5.08
C THR A 73 -14.18 -9.69 4.39
N SER A 74 -14.37 -10.69 3.53
CA SER A 74 -13.32 -11.29 2.68
C SER A 74 -13.01 -10.50 1.43
N VAL A 75 -13.77 -9.44 1.13
CA VAL A 75 -13.55 -8.56 -0.02
C VAL A 75 -12.31 -7.69 0.17
N ILE A 76 -11.93 -7.40 1.42
CA ILE A 76 -10.81 -6.51 1.73
C ILE A 76 -9.52 -7.32 1.89
N THR A 77 -8.45 -6.87 1.21
CA THR A 77 -7.12 -7.45 1.29
C THR A 77 -6.10 -6.41 1.72
N TYR A 78 -5.18 -6.81 2.59
CA TYR A 78 -3.99 -6.02 2.90
C TYR A 78 -2.79 -6.45 2.07
N TRP A 79 -2.04 -5.46 1.59
CA TRP A 79 -0.75 -5.66 0.93
C TRP A 79 0.34 -4.93 1.69
N LYS A 80 1.53 -5.54 1.75
CA LYS A 80 2.76 -4.95 2.30
C LYS A 80 3.72 -4.57 1.18
N PHE A 81 4.57 -3.60 1.45
CA PHE A 81 5.69 -3.24 0.58
C PHE A 81 6.90 -4.14 0.85
N ASN A 82 7.52 -4.64 -0.21
CA ASN A 82 8.80 -5.32 -0.14
C ASN A 82 9.92 -4.26 -0.16
N ILE A 83 10.17 -3.66 1.01
CA ILE A 83 11.12 -2.55 1.17
C ILE A 83 12.52 -2.94 0.70
N GLU A 84 12.98 -4.15 1.05
CA GLU A 84 14.30 -4.65 0.65
C GLU A 84 14.45 -4.67 -0.88
N ARG A 85 13.44 -5.19 -1.59
CA ARG A 85 13.45 -5.24 -3.06
C ARG A 85 13.33 -3.85 -3.68
N MET A 86 12.50 -2.99 -3.11
CA MET A 86 12.39 -1.60 -3.56
C MET A 86 13.74 -0.87 -3.46
N GLN A 87 14.47 -1.04 -2.35
CA GLN A 87 15.81 -0.49 -2.18
C GLN A 87 16.80 -1.03 -3.24
N LYS A 88 16.77 -2.33 -3.52
CA LYS A 88 17.60 -2.96 -4.57
C LYS A 88 17.34 -2.40 -5.97
N LEU A 89 16.13 -1.92 -6.24
CA LEU A 89 15.76 -1.29 -7.53
C LEU A 89 15.98 0.22 -7.56
N GLY A 90 16.49 0.82 -6.48
CA GLY A 90 16.80 2.26 -6.43
C GLY A 90 15.60 3.17 -6.17
N TYR A 91 14.56 2.68 -5.48
CA TYR A 91 13.47 3.51 -4.94
C TYR A 91 13.87 4.28 -3.67
#